data_AF-A0A7V9E3E5-F1
#
_entry.id   AF-A0A7V9E3E5-F1
#
_cell.length_a   1.000
_cell.length_b   1.000
_cell.length_c   1.000
_cell.angle_alpha   90.00
_cell.angle_beta   90.00
_cell.angle_gamma   90.00
#
_symmetry.space_group_name_H-M   'P 1'
#
loop_
_entity.id
_entity.type
_entity.pdbx_description
1 polymer ?
#
loop_
_entity_poly.entity_id
_entity_poly.type
_entity_poly.pdbx_seq_one_letter_code
_entity_poly.pdbx_strand_id
1 'polypeptide(L)'
;MPAALPAAPVTSDLPRRGRHQAQPTTCTTGTLRRHAARAATVLLAATAIPLIAGPTVAHAATTADWERLAVCESGGNWSINTGNGYYGGLQFSGSTWNAFGGGEFASRADLATPEEQMVVANRTLREQGWNAWPSCSRSVGLYGTPTTGGPTELITAIIDRYNREGLRSVLGAEVGLEQGDASVRWQVYQRGRMYWSPSAGPHMIYGAVLNKFLGVGGPAALGVPTTDELGTRDGVGRYNDFAKNASIYWTPGTRAHTVLGAIRNEWRRLGAERALGYPTTDERGTSDNRGRYNDFSLRASIYWTAQTRAHDVVGGIRAEWRRLGAERSYLGYPVTGEYAVQGGRQSDFQGGYVVWTAATGRVVARPY
;
A
#
# COMPACT_ATOMS: atom_id res chain seq x y z
N MET A 1 -10.24 -53.05 5.73
CA MET A 1 -8.85 -52.99 5.24
C MET A 1 -8.83 -53.40 3.77
N PRO A 2 -8.52 -52.47 2.86
CA PRO A 2 -7.74 -52.80 1.67
C PRO A 2 -6.49 -51.93 1.55
N ALA A 3 -5.48 -52.52 0.93
CA ALA A 3 -4.09 -52.10 0.92
C ALA A 3 -3.83 -50.80 0.12
N ALA A 4 -2.93 -49.97 0.65
CA ALA A 4 -2.41 -48.78 -0.01
C ALA A 4 -1.36 -49.16 -1.08
N LEU A 5 -1.54 -48.66 -2.29
CA LEU A 5 -0.53 -48.65 -3.36
C LEU A 5 0.45 -47.49 -3.12
N PRO A 6 1.76 -47.64 -3.41
CA PRO A 6 2.72 -46.55 -3.26
C PRO A 6 2.60 -45.53 -4.41
N ALA A 7 2.64 -44.24 -4.04
CA ALA A 7 2.66 -43.12 -4.96
C ALA A 7 3.99 -43.07 -5.74
N ALA A 8 3.90 -42.96 -7.06
CA ALA A 8 5.03 -42.69 -7.94
C ALA A 8 5.51 -41.24 -7.79
N PRO A 9 6.81 -40.95 -7.96
CA PRO A 9 7.33 -39.59 -7.86
C PRO A 9 6.89 -38.75 -9.07
N VAL A 10 6.26 -37.61 -8.79
CA VAL A 10 5.96 -36.58 -9.78
C VAL A 10 7.28 -35.86 -10.10
N THR A 11 7.91 -36.25 -11.21
CA THR A 11 8.98 -35.44 -11.83
C THR A 11 8.31 -34.23 -12.47
N SER A 12 8.50 -33.05 -11.87
CA SER A 12 8.16 -31.76 -12.47
C SER A 12 9.07 -31.50 -13.68
N ASP A 13 8.60 -31.87 -14.86
CA ASP A 13 9.25 -31.54 -16.12
C ASP A 13 8.97 -30.05 -16.43
N LEU A 14 9.96 -29.20 -16.18
CA LEU A 14 9.94 -27.77 -16.51
C LEU A 14 9.82 -27.61 -18.03
N PRO A 15 8.90 -26.79 -18.57
CA PRO A 15 8.80 -26.61 -20.01
C PRO A 15 10.09 -25.97 -20.57
N ARG A 16 10.53 -26.52 -21.70
CA ARG A 16 11.80 -26.19 -22.39
C ARG A 16 11.90 -24.70 -22.76
N ARG A 17 13.14 -24.21 -22.62
CA ARG A 17 13.67 -22.89 -23.00
C ARG A 17 13.24 -22.44 -24.41
N GLY A 18 12.28 -21.54 -24.49
CA GLY A 18 12.14 -20.64 -25.64
C GLY A 18 13.03 -19.42 -25.43
N ARG A 19 14.18 -19.36 -26.11
CA ARG A 19 15.00 -18.14 -26.15
C ARG A 19 14.39 -17.17 -27.16
N HIS A 20 14.21 -15.93 -26.76
CA HIS A 20 13.96 -14.84 -27.70
C HIS A 20 15.21 -14.65 -28.57
N GLN A 21 15.13 -15.03 -29.83
CA GLN A 21 16.07 -14.55 -30.85
C GLN A 21 15.25 -13.69 -31.81
N ALA A 22 15.19 -12.39 -31.53
CA ALA A 22 14.84 -11.43 -32.56
C ALA A 22 15.96 -11.45 -33.62
N GLN A 23 15.58 -11.59 -34.89
CA GLN A 23 16.51 -11.40 -36.00
C GLN A 23 16.97 -9.94 -36.02
N PRO A 24 18.26 -9.69 -36.29
CA PRO A 24 18.77 -8.32 -36.38
C PRO A 24 18.20 -7.65 -37.63
N THR A 25 17.22 -6.77 -37.47
CA THR A 25 17.01 -5.71 -38.45
C THR A 25 18.15 -4.72 -38.30
N THR A 26 18.99 -4.65 -39.33
CA THR A 26 20.17 -3.79 -39.40
C THR A 26 19.77 -2.33 -39.20
N CYS A 27 20.14 -1.74 -38.06
CA CYS A 27 20.17 -0.29 -37.89
C CYS A 27 21.40 0.26 -38.64
N THR A 28 21.15 0.98 -39.72
CA THR A 28 22.19 1.73 -40.46
C THR A 28 22.67 2.91 -39.61
N THR A 29 23.83 2.78 -38.99
CA THR A 29 24.46 3.87 -38.23
C THR A 29 25.11 4.87 -39.20
N GLY A 30 24.58 6.09 -39.26
CA GLY A 30 25.24 7.22 -39.91
C GLY A 30 26.49 7.63 -39.13
N THR A 31 27.65 7.59 -39.77
CA THR A 31 28.94 8.01 -39.20
C THR A 31 29.03 9.53 -39.08
N LEU A 32 29.15 10.06 -37.87
CA LEU A 32 29.65 11.42 -37.64
C LEU A 32 31.13 11.40 -37.27
N ARG A 33 31.89 12.19 -38.03
CA ARG A 33 33.34 12.35 -38.01
C ARG A 33 33.81 12.89 -36.66
N ARG A 34 34.86 12.26 -36.10
CA ARG A 34 35.60 12.76 -34.94
C ARG A 34 36.49 13.93 -35.37
N HIS A 35 36.25 15.12 -34.84
CA HIS A 35 37.24 16.19 -34.85
C HIS A 35 38.04 16.12 -33.55
N ALA A 36 39.34 15.80 -33.69
CA ALA A 36 40.32 15.85 -32.62
C ALA A 36 40.60 17.31 -32.24
N ALA A 37 40.49 17.65 -30.95
CA ALA A 37 40.99 18.89 -30.40
C ALA A 37 42.07 18.58 -29.35
N ARG A 38 43.17 19.33 -29.46
CA ARG A 38 44.46 19.17 -28.80
C ARG A 38 44.41 19.51 -27.31
N ALA A 39 45.32 18.89 -26.57
CA ALA A 39 45.59 19.05 -25.16
C ALA A 39 45.96 20.50 -24.76
N ALA A 40 45.47 20.93 -23.59
CA ALA A 40 46.05 22.02 -22.81
C ALA A 40 46.18 21.52 -21.35
N THR A 41 47.42 21.46 -20.89
CA THR A 41 47.82 21.02 -19.55
C THR A 41 47.57 22.16 -18.56
N VAL A 42 46.67 21.95 -17.60
CA VAL A 42 46.50 22.83 -16.43
C VAL A 42 46.68 21.97 -15.18
N LEU A 43 47.80 22.18 -14.48
CA LEU A 43 48.03 21.67 -13.13
C LEU A 43 47.15 22.49 -12.16
N LEU A 44 46.05 21.91 -11.67
CA LEU A 44 45.44 22.33 -10.41
C LEU A 44 45.43 21.15 -9.44
N ALA A 45 45.92 21.41 -8.24
CA ALA A 45 46.07 20.48 -7.14
C ALA A 45 44.79 19.67 -6.89
N ALA A 46 44.89 18.35 -7.02
CA ALA A 46 43.84 17.42 -6.66
C ALA A 46 43.72 17.36 -5.13
N THR A 47 42.81 18.14 -4.55
CA THR A 47 42.18 17.74 -3.31
C THR A 47 41.31 16.54 -3.64
N ALA A 48 41.74 15.35 -3.23
CA ALA A 48 40.91 14.15 -3.29
C ALA A 48 39.72 14.38 -2.35
N ILE A 49 38.62 14.89 -2.90
CA ILE A 49 37.31 14.73 -2.27
C ILE A 49 37.03 13.23 -2.38
N PRO A 50 36.94 12.48 -1.27
CA PRO A 50 36.40 11.14 -1.36
C PRO A 50 34.96 11.30 -1.87
N LEU A 51 34.75 10.94 -3.14
CA LEU A 51 33.44 10.53 -3.62
C LEU A 51 33.08 9.34 -2.74
N ILE A 52 32.37 9.60 -1.64
CA ILE A 52 31.56 8.59 -1.00
C ILE A 52 30.52 8.27 -2.06
N ALA A 53 30.83 7.29 -2.90
CA ALA A 53 29.81 6.56 -3.61
C ALA A 53 28.92 5.97 -2.50
N GLY A 54 27.85 6.69 -2.16
CA GLY A 54 26.75 6.08 -1.46
C GLY A 54 26.35 4.82 -2.23
N PRO A 55 25.83 3.78 -1.57
CA PRO A 55 25.43 2.57 -2.26
C PRO A 55 24.53 2.97 -3.43
N THR A 56 24.99 2.72 -4.66
CA THR A 56 24.15 2.86 -5.84
C THR A 56 23.09 1.79 -5.71
N VAL A 57 21.89 2.18 -5.31
CA VAL A 57 20.71 1.33 -5.48
C VAL A 57 20.53 1.09 -6.99
N ALA A 58 20.52 -0.18 -7.36
CA ALA A 58 20.53 -0.69 -8.72
C ALA A 58 19.11 -0.72 -9.32
N HIS A 59 18.57 0.43 -9.75
CA HIS A 59 17.14 0.61 -10.05
C HIS A 59 16.44 -0.56 -10.77
N ALA A 60 15.27 -0.97 -10.26
CA ALA A 60 14.31 -1.80 -10.99
C ALA A 60 14.00 -1.19 -12.37
N ALA A 61 13.76 -2.01 -13.39
CA ALA A 61 13.44 -1.51 -14.73
C ALA A 61 12.24 -0.55 -14.69
N THR A 62 12.53 0.70 -15.06
CA THR A 62 11.60 1.81 -15.06
C THR A 62 10.80 1.85 -16.36
N THR A 63 9.73 2.65 -16.40
CA THR A 63 9.01 2.97 -17.63
C THR A 63 9.96 3.47 -18.73
N ALA A 64 10.93 4.32 -18.36
CA ALA A 64 11.91 4.85 -19.31
C ALA A 64 12.87 3.77 -19.87
N ASP A 65 13.17 2.72 -19.09
CA ASP A 65 13.96 1.58 -19.58
C ASP A 65 13.17 0.80 -20.63
N TRP A 66 11.89 0.54 -20.35
CA TRP A 66 11.00 -0.16 -21.28
C TRP A 66 10.67 0.64 -22.53
N GLU A 67 10.51 1.96 -22.43
CA GLU A 67 10.34 2.83 -23.60
C GLU A 67 11.58 2.83 -24.49
N ARG A 68 12.78 2.94 -23.92
CA ARG A 68 14.04 2.84 -24.68
C ARG A 68 14.17 1.50 -25.38
N LEU A 69 13.82 0.41 -24.69
CA LEU A 69 13.81 -0.92 -25.28
C LEU A 69 12.79 -1.02 -26.41
N ALA A 70 11.57 -0.51 -26.22
CA ALA A 70 10.51 -0.53 -27.23
C ALA A 70 10.88 0.26 -28.49
N VAL A 71 11.59 1.40 -28.35
CA VAL A 71 12.13 2.14 -29.50
C VAL A 71 13.07 1.27 -30.32
N CYS A 72 13.93 0.49 -29.69
CA CYS A 72 14.81 -0.43 -30.42
C CYS A 72 14.06 -1.63 -31.01
N GLU A 73 13.12 -2.22 -30.25
CA GLU A 73 12.43 -3.46 -30.63
C GLU A 73 11.37 -3.25 -31.73
N SER A 74 10.62 -2.14 -31.68
CA SER A 74 9.45 -1.90 -32.53
C SER A 74 9.40 -0.50 -33.15
N GLY A 75 10.44 0.31 -32.98
CA GLY A 75 10.38 1.74 -33.30
C GLY A 75 9.48 2.53 -32.34
N GLY A 76 9.12 1.95 -31.19
CA GLY A 76 8.23 2.56 -30.19
C GLY A 76 6.74 2.34 -30.47
N ASN A 77 6.39 1.45 -31.42
CA ASN A 77 5.00 1.12 -31.72
C ASN A 77 4.49 -0.01 -30.82
N TRP A 78 3.79 0.36 -29.75
CA TRP A 78 3.24 -0.59 -28.76
C TRP A 78 2.16 -1.53 -29.27
N SER A 79 1.54 -1.22 -30.41
CA SER A 79 0.48 -2.02 -31.03
C SER A 79 0.98 -2.72 -32.31
N ILE A 80 2.29 -2.84 -32.50
CA ILE A 80 2.85 -3.42 -33.72
C ILE A 80 2.49 -4.91 -33.85
N ASN A 81 2.08 -5.29 -35.06
CA ASN A 81 1.87 -6.67 -35.48
C ASN A 81 2.13 -6.76 -36.99
N THR A 82 3.35 -7.12 -37.37
CA THR A 82 3.77 -7.22 -38.78
C THR A 82 3.58 -8.62 -39.37
N GLY A 83 3.03 -9.56 -38.59
CA GLY A 83 2.96 -10.97 -38.95
C GLY A 83 4.28 -11.74 -38.79
N ASN A 84 5.29 -11.16 -38.14
CA ASN A 84 6.59 -11.81 -37.91
C ASN A 84 6.63 -12.78 -36.70
N GLY A 85 5.47 -13.04 -36.08
CA GLY A 85 5.34 -13.91 -34.91
C GLY A 85 5.65 -13.26 -33.56
N TYR A 86 5.98 -11.96 -33.56
CA TYR A 86 6.20 -11.15 -32.37
C TYR A 86 5.21 -9.99 -32.32
N TYR A 87 4.82 -9.60 -31.11
CA TYR A 87 3.71 -8.69 -30.88
C TYR A 87 4.08 -7.58 -29.91
N GLY A 88 3.54 -6.39 -30.16
CA GLY A 88 3.60 -5.25 -29.26
C GLY A 88 4.98 -4.58 -29.17
N GLY A 89 5.06 -3.53 -28.35
CA GLY A 89 6.21 -2.63 -28.32
C GLY A 89 7.52 -3.31 -27.94
N LEU A 90 7.43 -4.36 -27.12
CA LEU A 90 8.56 -5.15 -26.62
C LEU A 90 8.75 -6.47 -27.38
N GLN A 91 8.07 -6.65 -28.51
CA GLN A 91 8.24 -7.80 -29.41
C GLN A 91 8.15 -9.15 -28.67
N PHE A 92 7.06 -9.39 -27.94
CA PHE A 92 6.82 -10.67 -27.27
C PHE A 92 6.42 -11.76 -28.25
N SER A 93 6.94 -12.98 -28.08
CA SER A 93 6.36 -14.17 -28.69
C SER A 93 5.06 -14.54 -27.96
N GLY A 94 4.12 -15.19 -28.66
CA GLY A 94 2.88 -15.67 -28.03
C GLY A 94 3.12 -16.66 -26.87
N SER A 95 4.19 -17.47 -26.95
CA SER A 95 4.53 -18.40 -25.87
C SER A 95 5.06 -17.69 -24.62
N THR A 96 5.97 -16.72 -24.77
CA THR A 96 6.49 -15.95 -23.62
C THR A 96 5.39 -15.12 -22.99
N TRP A 97 4.59 -14.43 -23.82
CA TRP A 97 3.45 -13.66 -23.36
C TRP A 97 2.57 -14.48 -22.42
N ASN A 98 2.17 -15.67 -22.84
CA ASN A 98 1.34 -16.56 -22.02
C ASN A 98 2.08 -17.13 -20.82
N ALA A 99 3.36 -17.52 -20.96
CA ALA A 99 4.16 -18.09 -19.87
C ALA A 99 4.36 -17.12 -18.68
N PHE A 100 4.37 -15.81 -18.94
CA PHE A 100 4.55 -14.77 -17.92
C PHE A 100 3.24 -14.06 -17.54
N GLY A 101 2.09 -14.70 -17.82
CA GLY A 101 0.78 -14.24 -17.38
C GLY A 101 0.21 -13.07 -18.19
N GLY A 102 0.70 -12.84 -19.41
CA GLY A 102 0.16 -11.83 -20.32
C GLY A 102 -1.28 -12.11 -20.76
N GLY A 103 -1.69 -13.40 -20.74
CA GLY A 103 -3.08 -13.81 -20.98
C GLY A 103 -4.09 -13.22 -20.00
N GLU A 104 -3.64 -12.67 -18.86
CA GLU A 104 -4.47 -11.94 -17.90
C GLU A 104 -4.94 -10.58 -18.42
N PHE A 105 -4.19 -10.00 -19.36
CA PHE A 105 -4.44 -8.68 -19.93
C PHE A 105 -5.05 -8.79 -21.32
N ALA A 106 -4.43 -9.59 -22.19
CA ALA A 106 -4.91 -9.81 -23.55
C ALA A 106 -4.40 -11.15 -24.11
N SER A 107 -5.02 -11.64 -25.20
CA SER A 107 -4.56 -12.88 -25.85
C SER A 107 -3.17 -12.76 -26.50
N ARG A 108 -2.72 -11.53 -26.80
CA ARG A 108 -1.40 -11.19 -27.35
C ARG A 108 -0.96 -9.81 -26.88
N ALA A 109 0.35 -9.57 -26.92
CA ALA A 109 0.93 -8.31 -26.45
C ALA A 109 0.46 -7.07 -27.24
N ASP A 110 0.25 -7.16 -28.57
CA ASP A 110 -0.20 -6.05 -29.42
C ASP A 110 -1.59 -5.50 -29.05
N LEU A 111 -2.37 -6.29 -28.30
CA LEU A 111 -3.72 -5.97 -27.85
C LEU A 111 -3.77 -5.46 -26.41
N ALA A 112 -2.64 -5.49 -25.69
CA ALA A 112 -2.51 -5.01 -24.33
C ALA A 112 -1.96 -3.57 -24.30
N THR A 113 -2.25 -2.82 -23.25
CA THR A 113 -1.68 -1.48 -23.08
C THR A 113 -0.17 -1.54 -22.89
N PRO A 114 0.57 -0.44 -23.15
CA PRO A 114 2.00 -0.38 -22.86
C PRO A 114 2.34 -0.78 -21.42
N GLU A 115 1.55 -0.32 -20.44
CA GLU A 115 1.75 -0.61 -19.02
C GLU A 115 1.57 -2.10 -18.72
N GLU A 116 0.58 -2.75 -19.33
CA GLU A 116 0.35 -4.20 -19.20
C GLU A 116 1.50 -5.00 -19.83
N GLN A 117 2.00 -4.56 -20.98
CA GLN A 117 3.19 -5.15 -21.59
C GLN A 117 4.42 -5.00 -20.68
N MET A 118 4.62 -3.85 -20.04
CA MET A 118 5.70 -3.62 -19.07
C MET A 118 5.57 -4.49 -17.81
N VAL A 119 4.34 -4.80 -17.35
CA VAL A 119 4.13 -5.75 -16.25
C VAL A 119 4.65 -7.13 -16.62
N VAL A 120 4.25 -7.65 -17.79
CA VAL A 120 4.70 -8.95 -18.30
C VAL A 120 6.22 -8.93 -18.54
N ALA A 121 6.75 -7.79 -18.98
CA ALA A 121 8.18 -7.61 -19.19
C ALA A 121 8.96 -7.66 -17.88
N ASN A 122 8.48 -7.02 -16.81
CA ASN A 122 9.07 -7.11 -15.48
C ASN A 122 9.03 -8.54 -14.92
N ARG A 123 7.92 -9.28 -15.14
CA ARG A 123 7.84 -10.71 -14.78
C ARG A 123 8.87 -11.54 -15.54
N THR A 124 8.99 -11.31 -16.85
CA THR A 124 9.99 -11.97 -17.71
C THR A 124 11.41 -11.64 -17.28
N LEU A 125 11.67 -10.37 -16.98
CA LEU A 125 12.98 -9.86 -16.56
C LEU A 125 13.44 -10.46 -15.23
N ARG A 126 12.52 -10.66 -14.27
CA ARG A 126 12.84 -11.31 -12.98
C ARG A 126 13.35 -12.74 -13.16
N GLU A 127 12.84 -13.49 -14.13
CA GLU A 127 13.21 -14.89 -14.35
C GLU A 127 14.35 -15.08 -15.37
N GLN A 128 14.32 -14.32 -16.47
CA GLN A 128 15.23 -14.52 -17.59
C GLN A 128 16.35 -13.47 -17.67
N GLY A 129 16.24 -12.37 -16.91
CA GLY A 129 17.11 -11.22 -17.04
C GLY A 129 17.01 -10.54 -18.42
N TRP A 130 17.88 -9.56 -18.66
CA TRP A 130 17.88 -8.80 -19.92
C TRP A 130 18.18 -9.65 -21.17
N ASN A 131 18.65 -10.90 -20.99
CA ASN A 131 18.85 -11.85 -22.08
C ASN A 131 17.54 -12.27 -22.78
N ALA A 132 16.38 -11.92 -22.23
CA ALA A 132 15.10 -12.02 -22.94
C ALA A 132 15.00 -11.02 -24.12
N TRP A 133 15.81 -9.95 -24.15
CA TRP A 133 15.89 -8.99 -25.26
C TRP A 133 17.35 -8.75 -25.68
N PRO A 134 18.06 -9.80 -26.12
CA PRO A 134 19.52 -9.83 -26.12
C PRO A 134 20.16 -8.79 -27.04
N SER A 135 19.52 -8.39 -28.14
CA SER A 135 20.10 -7.41 -29.08
C SER A 135 19.84 -5.98 -28.61
N CYS A 136 18.58 -5.64 -28.37
CA CYS A 136 18.19 -4.28 -28.01
C CYS A 136 18.58 -3.90 -26.59
N SER A 137 18.53 -4.82 -25.62
CA SER A 137 18.96 -4.51 -24.26
C SER A 137 20.42 -4.06 -24.26
N ARG A 138 21.31 -4.77 -24.98
CA ARG A 138 22.71 -4.36 -25.15
C ARG A 138 22.85 -3.02 -25.88
N SER A 139 22.09 -2.81 -26.94
CA SER A 139 22.14 -1.57 -27.73
C SER A 139 21.73 -0.33 -26.93
N VAL A 140 20.82 -0.47 -25.97
CA VAL A 140 20.30 0.65 -25.16
C VAL A 140 20.90 0.71 -23.75
N GLY A 141 21.93 -0.09 -23.49
CA GLY A 141 22.69 -0.07 -22.24
C GLY A 141 22.02 -0.78 -21.07
N LEU A 142 21.08 -1.68 -21.34
CA LEU A 142 20.39 -2.55 -20.37
C LEU A 142 21.09 -3.92 -20.37
N TYR A 143 22.06 -4.10 -19.46
CA TYR A 143 22.86 -5.32 -19.32
C TYR A 143 22.96 -5.79 -17.87
N GLY A 144 23.22 -7.09 -17.71
CA GLY A 144 23.37 -7.77 -16.42
C GLY A 144 22.52 -9.03 -16.33
N THR A 145 23.09 -10.11 -15.80
CA THR A 145 22.29 -11.15 -15.13
C THR A 145 21.99 -10.68 -13.72
N PRO A 146 20.97 -11.24 -13.06
CA PRO A 146 20.70 -11.01 -11.65
C PRO A 146 21.82 -11.56 -10.74
N THR A 147 23.12 -11.44 -11.03
CA THR A 147 24.14 -12.05 -10.14
C THR A 147 25.52 -11.39 -10.18
N THR A 148 25.75 -10.36 -11.01
CA THR A 148 27.03 -9.63 -11.02
C THR A 148 26.77 -8.13 -11.00
N GLY A 149 26.01 -7.74 -9.96
CA GLY A 149 25.18 -6.54 -9.85
C GLY A 149 23.72 -6.95 -9.56
N GLY A 150 23.51 -7.78 -8.54
CA GLY A 150 22.56 -8.91 -8.44
C GLY A 150 21.02 -8.76 -8.62
N PRO A 151 20.23 -9.83 -8.34
CA PRO A 151 18.77 -9.96 -8.53
C PRO A 151 17.93 -9.13 -7.56
N THR A 152 18.58 -8.37 -6.69
CA THR A 152 17.99 -7.94 -5.43
C THR A 152 17.12 -6.69 -5.57
N GLU A 153 16.93 -6.19 -6.79
CA GLU A 153 16.20 -4.93 -7.02
C GLU A 153 14.96 -5.03 -7.93
N LEU A 154 14.80 -6.12 -8.71
CA LEU A 154 13.55 -6.39 -9.45
C LEU A 154 12.54 -7.22 -8.65
N ILE A 155 13.04 -7.97 -7.66
CA ILE A 155 12.24 -8.61 -6.61
C ILE A 155 12.33 -7.70 -5.39
N THR A 156 11.49 -6.67 -5.38
CA THR A 156 11.33 -5.80 -4.21
C THR A 156 10.72 -6.61 -3.06
N ALA A 157 10.80 -6.10 -1.84
CA ALA A 157 10.17 -6.75 -0.68
C ALA A 157 8.65 -6.97 -0.88
N ILE A 158 8.00 -6.11 -1.68
CA ILE A 158 6.59 -6.28 -2.04
C ILE A 158 6.42 -7.53 -2.92
N ILE A 159 7.20 -7.62 -4.00
CA ILE A 159 7.10 -8.70 -4.97
C ILE A 159 7.55 -10.04 -4.39
N ASP A 160 8.64 -10.04 -3.61
CA ASP A 160 9.11 -11.23 -2.88
C ASP A 160 7.97 -11.82 -2.05
N ARG A 161 7.36 -10.97 -1.21
CA ARG A 161 6.25 -11.37 -0.36
C ARG A 161 5.05 -11.86 -1.18
N TYR A 162 4.66 -11.11 -2.21
CA TYR A 162 3.53 -11.45 -3.06
C TYR A 162 3.65 -12.84 -3.68
N ASN A 163 4.83 -13.18 -4.20
CA ASN A 163 5.11 -14.48 -4.81
C ASN A 163 5.22 -15.59 -3.76
N ARG A 164 6.03 -15.37 -2.72
CA ARG A 164 6.31 -16.37 -1.67
C ARG A 164 5.06 -16.80 -0.91
N GLU A 165 4.12 -15.88 -0.68
CA GLU A 165 2.88 -16.14 0.08
C GLU A 165 1.68 -16.44 -0.82
N GLY A 166 1.84 -16.52 -2.15
CA GLY A 166 0.75 -16.84 -3.06
C GLY A 166 -0.38 -15.81 -3.05
N LEU A 167 -0.04 -14.53 -2.82
CA LEU A 167 -1.02 -13.45 -2.61
C LEU A 167 -1.81 -13.09 -3.86
N ARG A 168 -1.44 -13.63 -5.02
CA ARG A 168 -2.23 -13.56 -6.26
C ARG A 168 -3.67 -14.04 -6.09
N SER A 169 -3.89 -15.06 -5.26
CA SER A 169 -5.23 -15.58 -4.92
C SER A 169 -6.08 -14.57 -4.12
N VAL A 170 -5.45 -13.62 -3.44
CA VAL A 170 -6.10 -12.59 -2.60
C VAL A 170 -6.20 -11.24 -3.32
N LEU A 171 -5.10 -10.78 -3.91
CA LEU A 171 -4.97 -9.44 -4.51
C LEU A 171 -5.23 -9.43 -6.02
N GLY A 172 -5.15 -10.59 -6.68
CA GLY A 172 -5.19 -10.67 -8.15
C GLY A 172 -3.89 -10.21 -8.79
N ALA A 173 -3.89 -10.07 -10.11
CA ALA A 173 -2.71 -9.69 -10.89
C ALA A 173 -2.21 -8.28 -10.57
N GLU A 174 -0.91 -8.05 -10.80
CA GLU A 174 -0.29 -6.72 -10.80
C GLU A 174 -0.96 -5.80 -11.84
N VAL A 175 -1.20 -4.54 -11.45
CA VAL A 175 -1.71 -3.48 -12.32
C VAL A 175 -0.62 -2.41 -12.40
N GLY A 176 0.21 -2.49 -13.44
CA GLY A 176 1.35 -1.60 -13.65
C GLY A 176 2.58 -1.92 -12.82
N LEU A 177 3.59 -1.06 -12.90
CA LEU A 177 4.85 -1.20 -12.18
C LEU A 177 4.75 -0.69 -10.74
N GLU A 178 5.71 -1.13 -9.92
CA GLU A 178 5.87 -0.62 -8.56
C GLU A 178 6.23 0.86 -8.60
N GLN A 179 5.60 1.64 -7.73
CA GLN A 179 5.72 3.09 -7.66
C GLN A 179 6.33 3.52 -6.34
N GLY A 180 6.89 4.73 -6.31
CA GLY A 180 7.46 5.34 -5.11
C GLY A 180 8.98 5.40 -5.12
N ASP A 181 9.57 5.53 -3.93
CA ASP A 181 11.01 5.75 -3.72
C ASP A 181 11.53 4.93 -2.54
N ALA A 182 12.77 5.18 -2.10
CA ALA A 182 13.39 4.47 -0.98
C ALA A 182 12.64 4.61 0.37
N SER A 183 11.76 5.61 0.52
CA SER A 183 10.99 5.87 1.73
C SER A 183 9.67 5.10 1.74
N VAL A 184 8.93 5.16 0.63
CA VAL A 184 7.65 4.47 0.48
C VAL A 184 7.52 3.95 -0.94
N ARG A 185 7.22 2.66 -1.06
CA ARG A 185 6.89 2.00 -2.33
C ARG A 185 5.51 1.37 -2.26
N TRP A 186 4.84 1.26 -3.40
CA TRP A 186 3.60 0.52 -3.49
C TRP A 186 3.41 -0.15 -4.85
N GLN A 187 2.76 -1.30 -4.81
CA GLN A 187 2.28 -2.02 -5.98
C GLN A 187 0.76 -2.06 -5.98
N VAL A 188 0.16 -1.76 -7.14
CA VAL A 188 -1.28 -1.90 -7.33
C VAL A 188 -1.57 -3.29 -7.89
N TYR A 189 -2.62 -3.91 -7.38
CA TYR A 189 -3.16 -5.18 -7.83
C TYR A 189 -4.66 -5.02 -8.13
N GLN A 190 -5.25 -5.97 -8.85
CA GLN A 190 -6.66 -5.92 -9.24
C GLN A 190 -7.64 -5.70 -8.07
N ARG A 191 -7.34 -6.25 -6.89
CA ARG A 191 -8.22 -6.21 -5.71
C ARG A 191 -7.64 -5.46 -4.52
N GLY A 192 -6.43 -4.93 -4.61
CA GLY A 192 -5.79 -4.27 -3.48
C GLY A 192 -4.47 -3.58 -3.82
N ARG A 193 -3.78 -3.12 -2.77
CA ARG A 193 -2.43 -2.56 -2.87
C ARG A 193 -1.55 -3.16 -1.79
N MET A 194 -0.28 -3.35 -2.12
CA MET A 194 0.76 -3.57 -1.12
C MET A 194 1.61 -2.32 -1.01
N TYR A 195 1.94 -1.92 0.21
CA TYR A 195 2.83 -0.82 0.54
C TYR A 195 4.06 -1.37 1.24
N TRP A 196 5.19 -0.71 1.06
CA TRP A 196 6.43 -0.99 1.79
C TRP A 196 7.06 0.31 2.28
N SER A 197 7.66 0.26 3.46
CA SER A 197 8.63 1.24 3.95
C SER A 197 9.76 0.53 4.69
N PRO A 198 10.92 1.18 4.91
CA PRO A 198 12.00 0.61 5.73
C PRO A 198 11.56 0.24 7.15
N SER A 199 10.62 0.99 7.73
CA SER A 199 10.19 0.81 9.13
C SER A 199 9.05 -0.20 9.32
N ALA A 200 8.22 -0.43 8.28
CA ALA A 200 7.06 -1.30 8.37
C ALA A 200 7.23 -2.62 7.60
N GLY A 201 8.05 -2.63 6.55
CA GLY A 201 8.07 -3.75 5.61
C GLY A 201 6.79 -3.79 4.74
N PRO A 202 6.56 -4.89 3.99
CA PRO A 202 5.48 -4.99 3.03
C PRO A 202 4.14 -5.38 3.67
N HIS A 203 3.12 -4.53 3.54
CA HIS A 203 1.77 -4.76 4.05
C HIS A 203 0.68 -4.53 3.00
N MET A 204 -0.35 -5.38 3.02
CA MET A 204 -1.45 -5.31 2.08
C MET A 204 -2.70 -4.63 2.66
N ILE A 205 -3.38 -3.86 1.81
CA ILE A 205 -4.67 -3.24 2.09
C ILE A 205 -5.57 -3.48 0.88
N TYR A 206 -6.82 -3.86 1.11
CA TYR A 206 -7.79 -4.14 0.05
C TYR A 206 -9.21 -3.71 0.47
N GLY A 207 -10.16 -3.88 -0.46
CA GLY A 207 -11.59 -3.66 -0.20
C GLY A 207 -11.95 -2.27 0.36
N ALA A 208 -12.90 -2.26 1.30
CA ALA A 208 -13.44 -1.02 1.87
C ALA A 208 -12.41 -0.23 2.69
N VAL A 209 -11.45 -0.91 3.32
CA VAL A 209 -10.37 -0.25 4.06
C VAL A 209 -9.44 0.49 3.09
N LEU A 210 -9.09 -0.12 1.95
CA LEU A 210 -8.29 0.55 0.92
C LEU A 210 -9.02 1.77 0.34
N ASN A 211 -10.30 1.63 0.00
CA ASN A 211 -11.09 2.74 -0.52
C ASN A 211 -11.11 3.92 0.46
N LYS A 212 -11.27 3.63 1.75
CA LYS A 212 -11.22 4.65 2.79
C LYS A 212 -9.83 5.28 2.91
N PHE A 213 -8.78 4.46 2.93
CA PHE A 213 -7.39 4.90 3.03
C PHE A 213 -7.03 5.88 1.91
N LEU A 214 -7.34 5.54 0.66
CA LEU A 214 -7.09 6.44 -0.47
C LEU A 214 -7.96 7.70 -0.41
N GLY A 215 -9.24 7.56 -0.03
CA GLY A 215 -10.18 8.67 0.06
C GLY A 215 -9.81 9.73 1.11
N VAL A 216 -9.04 9.37 2.14
CA VAL A 216 -8.55 10.32 3.16
C VAL A 216 -7.14 10.86 2.86
N GLY A 217 -6.53 10.51 1.73
CA GLY A 217 -5.19 10.98 1.33
C GLY A 217 -4.06 9.97 1.52
N GLY A 218 -4.37 8.71 1.81
CA GLY A 218 -3.42 7.60 1.79
C GLY A 218 -2.22 7.78 2.74
N PRO A 219 -0.99 7.41 2.32
CA PRO A 219 0.20 7.53 3.16
C PRO A 219 0.48 8.95 3.67
N ALA A 220 0.12 9.98 2.91
CA ALA A 220 0.30 11.36 3.34
C ALA A 220 -0.54 11.68 4.59
N ALA A 221 -1.77 11.15 4.66
CA ALA A 221 -2.67 11.40 5.77
C ALA A 221 -2.42 10.48 6.98
N LEU A 222 -2.35 9.15 6.76
CA LEU A 222 -2.32 8.18 7.86
C LEU A 222 -0.95 7.50 8.06
N GLY A 223 0.00 7.73 7.15
CA GLY A 223 1.23 6.95 7.06
C GLY A 223 1.00 5.63 6.31
N VAL A 224 2.09 4.88 6.10
CA VAL A 224 2.02 3.54 5.52
C VAL A 224 1.30 2.57 6.47
N PRO A 225 0.65 1.51 5.94
CA PRO A 225 0.14 0.43 6.77
C PRO A 225 1.29 -0.23 7.57
N THR A 226 1.00 -0.59 8.82
CA THR A 226 1.90 -1.34 9.72
C THR A 226 1.35 -2.72 10.07
N THR A 227 0.20 -3.08 9.51
CA THR A 227 -0.37 -4.42 9.56
C THR A 227 -1.00 -4.72 8.21
N ASP A 228 -1.11 -6.01 7.88
CA ASP A 228 -2.13 -6.45 6.92
C ASP A 228 -3.53 -6.22 7.50
N GLU A 229 -4.56 -6.51 6.71
CA GLU A 229 -5.93 -6.48 7.19
C GLU A 229 -6.16 -7.60 8.20
N LEU A 230 -6.50 -7.22 9.44
CA LEU A 230 -6.73 -8.13 10.56
C LEU A 230 -8.22 -8.22 10.87
N GLY A 231 -8.65 -9.37 11.39
CA GLY A 231 -9.96 -9.51 12.02
C GLY A 231 -10.00 -8.80 13.37
N THR A 232 -11.12 -8.17 13.69
CA THR A 232 -11.37 -7.64 15.05
C THR A 232 -11.61 -8.76 16.05
N ARG A 233 -11.48 -8.46 17.36
CA ARG A 233 -11.51 -9.49 18.42
C ARG A 233 -12.88 -10.12 18.61
N ASP A 234 -13.93 -9.42 18.24
CA ASP A 234 -15.31 -9.92 18.23
C ASP A 234 -15.63 -10.78 16.99
N GLY A 235 -14.71 -10.89 16.02
CA GLY A 235 -14.87 -11.66 14.79
C GLY A 235 -15.74 -10.98 13.72
N VAL A 236 -16.26 -9.77 13.95
CA VAL A 236 -17.24 -9.13 13.07
C VAL A 236 -16.59 -8.26 11.99
N GLY A 237 -15.63 -7.43 12.40
CA GLY A 237 -15.02 -6.41 11.57
C GLY A 237 -13.65 -6.78 11.02
N ARG A 238 -13.09 -5.82 10.29
CA ARG A 238 -11.73 -5.84 9.74
C ARG A 238 -11.04 -4.51 10.02
N TYR A 239 -9.72 -4.51 10.16
CA TYR A 239 -8.97 -3.27 10.33
C TYR A 239 -7.53 -3.35 9.83
N ASN A 240 -6.97 -2.19 9.49
CA ASN A 240 -5.52 -2.00 9.33
C ASN A 240 -5.04 -0.92 10.31
N ASP A 241 -3.81 -1.09 10.79
CA ASP A 241 -3.06 -0.06 11.52
C ASP A 241 -2.09 0.68 10.60
N PHE A 242 -1.82 1.95 10.92
CA PHE A 242 -1.00 2.84 10.12
C PHE A 242 0.00 3.63 10.98
N ALA A 243 1.12 4.01 10.35
CA ALA A 243 2.29 4.56 11.02
C ALA A 243 2.05 5.88 11.78
N LYS A 244 1.06 6.72 11.39
CA LYS A 244 0.76 7.99 12.08
C LYS A 244 -0.21 7.82 13.26
N ASN A 245 -0.05 6.74 14.04
CA ASN A 245 -0.95 6.38 15.13
C ASN A 245 -2.43 6.41 14.69
N ALA A 246 -2.73 5.70 13.62
CA ALA A 246 -4.04 5.70 12.99
C ALA A 246 -4.51 4.27 12.74
N SER A 247 -5.83 4.07 12.73
CA SER A 247 -6.45 2.85 12.24
C SER A 247 -7.63 3.19 11.34
N ILE A 248 -7.94 2.27 10.42
CA ILE A 248 -9.23 2.23 9.74
C ILE A 248 -9.90 0.92 10.14
N TYR A 249 -11.12 1.01 10.67
CA TYR A 249 -11.96 -0.13 11.01
C TYR A 249 -13.16 -0.18 10.08
N TRP A 250 -13.55 -1.39 9.68
CA TRP A 250 -14.69 -1.65 8.81
C TRP A 250 -15.60 -2.74 9.40
N THR A 251 -16.90 -2.53 9.29
CA THR A 251 -17.92 -3.58 9.40
C THR A 251 -18.99 -3.37 8.32
N PRO A 252 -19.83 -4.39 8.03
CA PRO A 252 -21.00 -4.21 7.19
C PRO A 252 -21.97 -3.13 7.70
N GLY A 253 -22.11 -2.99 9.03
CA GLY A 253 -23.06 -2.07 9.64
C GLY A 253 -22.58 -0.61 9.74
N THR A 254 -21.29 -0.39 9.95
CA THR A 254 -20.72 0.95 10.14
C THR A 254 -19.95 1.47 8.94
N ARG A 255 -19.58 0.61 7.97
CA ARG A 255 -18.61 0.92 6.91
C ARG A 255 -17.23 1.29 7.49
N ALA A 256 -16.33 1.77 6.62
CA ALA A 256 -14.94 2.04 6.95
C ALA A 256 -14.75 3.45 7.53
N HIS A 257 -14.20 3.54 8.74
CA HIS A 257 -13.98 4.81 9.44
C HIS A 257 -12.59 4.91 10.07
N THR A 258 -12.05 6.13 10.10
CA THR A 258 -10.77 6.42 10.76
C THR A 258 -10.94 6.64 12.26
N VAL A 259 -9.97 6.14 13.03
CA VAL A 259 -9.76 6.48 14.45
C VAL A 259 -8.29 6.82 14.63
N LEU A 260 -7.99 8.03 15.11
CA LEU A 260 -6.63 8.58 15.09
C LEU A 260 -6.12 8.95 16.50
N GLY A 261 -4.80 9.05 16.65
CA GLY A 261 -4.16 9.76 17.74
C GLY A 261 -4.60 9.35 19.15
N ALA A 262 -4.89 10.36 19.97
CA ALA A 262 -5.29 10.15 21.37
C ALA A 262 -6.66 9.46 21.50
N ILE A 263 -7.59 9.72 20.57
CA ILE A 263 -8.91 9.08 20.55
C ILE A 263 -8.75 7.58 20.32
N ARG A 264 -7.92 7.19 19.34
CA ARG A 264 -7.58 5.80 19.07
C ARG A 264 -6.95 5.11 20.28
N ASN A 265 -6.00 5.78 20.92
CA ASN A 265 -5.32 5.23 22.09
C ASN A 265 -6.31 4.97 23.23
N GLU A 266 -7.19 5.92 23.52
CA GLU A 266 -8.19 5.77 24.56
C GLU A 266 -9.22 4.68 24.22
N TRP A 267 -9.74 4.67 22.99
CA TRP A 267 -10.66 3.63 22.54
C TRP A 267 -10.05 2.23 22.68
N ARG A 268 -8.78 2.06 22.28
CA ARG A 268 -8.06 0.78 22.44
C ARG A 268 -7.82 0.42 23.90
N ARG A 269 -7.48 1.40 24.75
CA ARG A 269 -7.31 1.20 26.21
C ARG A 269 -8.59 0.69 26.86
N LEU A 270 -9.75 1.19 26.43
CA LEU A 270 -11.05 0.80 26.95
C LEU A 270 -11.51 -0.59 26.48
N GLY A 271 -10.87 -1.18 25.47
CA GLY A 271 -11.27 -2.48 24.89
C GLY A 271 -11.86 -2.41 23.48
N ALA A 272 -11.71 -1.25 22.83
CA ALA A 272 -12.06 -1.00 21.43
C ALA A 272 -13.51 -1.39 21.09
N GLU A 273 -13.70 -2.20 20.04
CA GLU A 273 -15.01 -2.58 19.51
C GLU A 273 -15.89 -3.32 20.54
N ARG A 274 -15.27 -4.00 21.51
CA ARG A 274 -16.01 -4.70 22.57
C ARG A 274 -16.54 -3.77 23.65
N ALA A 275 -15.94 -2.59 23.81
CA ALA A 275 -16.29 -1.65 24.86
C ALA A 275 -17.25 -0.57 24.37
N LEU A 276 -16.89 0.11 23.28
CA LEU A 276 -17.65 1.25 22.75
C LEU A 276 -18.30 0.98 21.39
N GLY A 277 -18.07 -0.20 20.83
CA GLY A 277 -18.48 -0.53 19.46
C GLY A 277 -17.54 0.02 18.41
N TYR A 278 -17.98 -0.06 17.17
CA TYR A 278 -17.22 0.39 16.00
C TYR A 278 -17.39 1.88 15.77
N PRO A 279 -16.37 2.56 15.21
CA PRO A 279 -16.53 3.93 14.79
C PRO A 279 -17.65 4.05 13.75
N THR A 280 -18.58 4.97 13.97
CA THR A 280 -19.67 5.31 13.05
C THR A 280 -19.40 6.59 12.27
N THR A 281 -18.36 7.32 12.64
CA THR A 281 -17.83 8.45 11.90
C THR A 281 -16.32 8.41 11.87
N ASP A 282 -15.74 9.14 10.93
CA ASP A 282 -14.34 9.53 11.02
C ASP A 282 -14.12 10.50 12.19
N GLU A 283 -12.86 10.78 12.49
CA GLU A 283 -12.49 11.83 13.43
C GLU A 283 -12.94 13.20 12.87
N ARG A 284 -13.80 13.89 13.61
CA ARG A 284 -14.36 15.19 13.22
C ARG A 284 -13.86 16.27 14.16
N GLY A 285 -13.74 17.49 13.64
CA GLY A 285 -13.60 18.69 14.47
C GLY A 285 -14.88 18.91 15.28
N THR A 286 -14.73 19.39 16.51
CA THR A 286 -15.85 19.85 17.31
C THR A 286 -16.40 21.18 16.76
N SER A 287 -17.64 21.50 17.11
CA SER A 287 -18.35 22.66 16.55
C SER A 287 -17.78 24.01 17.00
N ASP A 288 -16.98 24.03 18.06
CA ASP A 288 -16.23 25.19 18.56
C ASP A 288 -14.80 25.29 17.98
N ASN A 289 -14.40 24.33 17.13
CA ASN A 289 -13.06 24.19 16.54
C ASN A 289 -11.91 24.03 17.55
N ARG A 290 -12.18 23.59 18.79
CA ARG A 290 -11.14 23.41 19.82
C ARG A 290 -10.70 21.97 20.02
N GLY A 291 -11.53 21.02 19.61
CA GLY A 291 -11.33 19.61 19.87
C GLY A 291 -11.60 18.72 18.66
N ARG A 292 -11.46 17.43 18.91
CA ARG A 292 -11.73 16.35 17.96
C ARG A 292 -12.63 15.31 18.62
N TYR A 293 -13.42 14.58 17.85
CA TYR A 293 -14.20 13.46 18.37
C TYR A 293 -14.47 12.38 17.32
N ASN A 294 -14.69 11.15 17.80
CA ASN A 294 -15.33 10.06 17.05
C ASN A 294 -16.64 9.66 17.74
N ASP A 295 -17.62 9.25 16.94
CA ASP A 295 -18.81 8.53 17.41
C ASP A 295 -18.65 7.03 17.21
N PHE A 296 -19.19 6.24 18.14
CA PHE A 296 -19.12 4.78 18.13
C PHE A 296 -20.51 4.13 18.31
N SER A 297 -20.65 2.91 17.80
CA SER A 297 -21.94 2.24 17.61
C SER A 297 -22.67 1.87 18.90
N LEU A 298 -22.00 1.73 20.04
CA LEU A 298 -22.64 1.46 21.34
C LEU A 298 -23.02 2.75 22.08
N ARG A 299 -23.60 3.71 21.36
CA ARG A 299 -24.06 5.00 21.91
C ARG A 299 -22.95 5.73 22.70
N ALA A 300 -21.74 5.69 22.15
CA ALA A 300 -20.55 6.24 22.76
C ALA A 300 -19.91 7.30 21.86
N SER A 301 -19.18 8.22 22.48
CA SER A 301 -18.24 9.11 21.80
C SER A 301 -16.97 9.19 22.60
N ILE A 302 -15.85 9.48 21.94
CA ILE A 302 -14.65 9.95 22.62
C ILE A 302 -14.35 11.35 22.09
N TYR A 303 -14.20 12.29 23.01
CA TYR A 303 -13.83 13.68 22.71
C TYR A 303 -12.41 13.93 23.21
N TRP A 304 -11.65 14.73 22.47
CA TRP A 304 -10.30 15.12 22.79
C TRP A 304 -10.10 16.63 22.66
N THR A 305 -9.39 17.22 23.63
CA THR A 305 -8.73 18.52 23.52
C THR A 305 -7.32 18.44 24.07
N ALA A 306 -6.49 19.46 23.82
CA ALA A 306 -5.17 19.55 24.41
C ALA A 306 -5.21 19.64 25.95
N GLN A 307 -6.23 20.32 26.49
CA GLN A 307 -6.41 20.57 27.91
C GLN A 307 -6.99 19.35 28.65
N THR A 308 -8.05 18.76 28.11
CA THR A 308 -8.80 17.70 28.79
C THR A 308 -8.35 16.30 28.41
N ARG A 309 -7.54 16.12 27.35
CA ARG A 309 -7.20 14.79 26.81
C ARG A 309 -8.44 14.04 26.30
N ALA A 310 -8.25 12.77 25.92
CA ALA A 310 -9.28 11.94 25.31
C ALA A 310 -10.11 11.25 26.40
N HIS A 311 -11.42 11.47 26.39
CA HIS A 311 -12.35 10.85 27.34
C HIS A 311 -13.62 10.34 26.64
N ASP A 312 -14.07 9.16 27.06
CA ASP A 312 -15.34 8.60 26.62
C ASP A 312 -16.52 9.25 27.33
N VAL A 313 -17.61 9.41 26.58
CA VAL A 313 -18.92 9.79 27.10
C VAL A 313 -19.93 8.82 26.52
N VAL A 314 -20.67 8.11 27.36
CA VAL A 314 -21.47 6.94 26.93
C VAL A 314 -22.93 7.03 27.36
N GLY A 315 -23.79 6.27 26.67
CA GLY A 315 -25.15 5.95 27.12
C GLY A 315 -26.03 7.17 27.41
N GLY A 316 -26.69 7.14 28.58
CA GLY A 316 -27.61 8.20 29.02
C GLY A 316 -26.90 9.52 29.32
N ILE A 317 -25.70 9.45 29.91
CA ILE A 317 -24.87 10.63 30.19
C ILE A 317 -24.55 11.38 28.90
N ARG A 318 -24.09 10.66 27.87
CA ARG A 318 -23.82 11.23 26.54
C ARG A 318 -25.06 11.87 25.92
N ALA A 319 -26.21 11.21 26.02
CA ALA A 319 -27.45 11.72 25.46
C ALA A 319 -27.84 13.05 26.11
N GLU A 320 -27.76 13.14 27.44
CA GLU A 320 -28.08 14.38 28.16
C GLU A 320 -27.08 15.50 27.86
N TRP A 321 -25.78 15.21 27.91
CA TRP A 321 -24.76 16.20 27.57
C TRP A 321 -24.92 16.75 26.15
N ARG A 322 -25.22 15.89 25.16
CA ARG A 322 -25.52 16.34 23.79
C ARG A 322 -26.80 17.16 23.70
N ARG A 323 -27.85 16.80 24.45
CA ARG A 323 -29.09 17.57 24.52
C ARG A 323 -28.85 19.00 25.03
N LEU A 324 -27.88 19.18 25.94
CA LEU A 324 -27.48 20.48 26.49
C LEU A 324 -26.59 21.31 25.54
N GLY A 325 -26.18 20.77 24.39
CA GLY A 325 -25.28 21.44 23.44
C GLY A 325 -23.83 20.93 23.45
N ALA A 326 -23.58 19.77 24.07
CA ALA A 326 -22.28 19.11 24.09
C ALA A 326 -21.14 20.03 24.54
N GLU A 327 -20.04 20.12 23.79
CA GLU A 327 -18.87 20.93 24.13
C GLU A 327 -19.16 22.44 24.21
N ARG A 328 -20.28 22.90 23.65
CA ARG A 328 -20.73 24.29 23.72
C ARG A 328 -21.66 24.56 24.90
N SER A 329 -22.09 23.52 25.62
CA SER A 329 -22.90 23.67 26.82
C SER A 329 -22.08 24.27 27.96
N TYR A 330 -22.75 24.66 29.05
CA TYR A 330 -22.08 25.13 30.27
C TYR A 330 -21.17 24.08 30.92
N LEU A 331 -21.34 22.79 30.57
CA LEU A 331 -20.47 21.72 31.05
C LEU A 331 -19.12 21.71 30.33
N GLY A 332 -19.07 22.12 29.06
CA GLY A 332 -17.85 22.05 28.25
C GLY A 332 -17.45 20.62 27.90
N TYR A 333 -16.13 20.37 27.82
CA TYR A 333 -15.56 19.07 27.47
C TYR A 333 -15.51 18.10 28.65
N PRO A 334 -15.57 16.78 28.41
CA PRO A 334 -15.32 15.78 29.45
C PRO A 334 -13.88 15.86 29.95
N VAL A 335 -13.71 15.74 31.27
CA VAL A 335 -12.41 15.66 31.97
C VAL A 335 -12.18 14.29 32.64
N THR A 336 -13.20 13.43 32.66
CA THR A 336 -13.10 12.02 33.03
C THR A 336 -13.89 11.15 32.06
N GLY A 337 -13.51 9.88 31.95
CA GLY A 337 -14.39 8.84 31.40
C GLY A 337 -15.50 8.48 32.39
N GLU A 338 -16.45 7.63 32.01
CA GLU A 338 -17.53 7.22 32.91
C GLU A 338 -17.01 6.34 34.06
N TYR A 339 -17.22 6.76 35.31
CA TYR A 339 -16.83 6.02 36.52
C TYR A 339 -18.04 5.67 37.40
N ALA A 340 -17.86 4.66 38.26
CA ALA A 340 -18.90 4.22 39.17
C ALA A 340 -19.04 5.19 40.35
N VAL A 341 -20.28 5.50 40.73
CA VAL A 341 -20.64 6.23 41.94
C VAL A 341 -21.72 5.47 42.70
N GLN A 342 -22.00 5.85 43.94
CA GLN A 342 -23.06 5.21 44.70
C GLN A 342 -24.40 5.32 43.96
N GLY A 343 -25.00 4.16 43.64
CA GLY A 343 -26.30 4.09 42.98
C GLY A 343 -26.30 4.37 41.47
N GLY A 344 -25.13 4.50 40.82
CA GLY A 344 -25.09 4.90 39.42
C GLY A 344 -23.69 5.07 38.82
N ARG A 345 -23.64 5.90 37.78
CA ARG A 345 -22.40 6.25 37.07
C ARG A 345 -22.33 7.74 36.81
N GLN A 346 -21.13 8.30 36.72
CA GLN A 346 -20.90 9.72 36.52
C GLN A 346 -19.77 9.96 35.50
N SER A 347 -19.89 11.06 34.77
CA SER A 347 -18.78 11.68 34.05
C SER A 347 -18.66 13.13 34.47
N ASP A 348 -17.41 13.59 34.61
CA ASP A 348 -17.07 14.97 34.94
C ASP A 348 -16.69 15.72 33.67
N PHE A 349 -17.07 16.99 33.64
CA PHE A 349 -16.84 17.94 32.56
C PHE A 349 -16.19 19.21 33.13
N GLN A 350 -15.67 20.08 32.28
CA GLN A 350 -14.97 21.29 32.72
C GLN A 350 -15.79 22.17 33.69
N GLY A 351 -17.09 22.29 33.46
CA GLY A 351 -17.99 23.16 34.23
C GLY A 351 -19.00 22.44 35.13
N GLY A 352 -18.87 21.12 35.31
CA GLY A 352 -19.82 20.36 36.11
C GLY A 352 -19.75 18.85 35.86
N TYR A 353 -20.78 18.13 36.24
CA TYR A 353 -20.86 16.68 36.07
C TYR A 353 -22.23 16.23 35.61
N VAL A 354 -22.31 15.02 35.04
CA VAL A 354 -23.56 14.36 34.69
C VAL A 354 -23.59 12.98 35.35
N VAL A 355 -24.64 12.72 36.12
CA VAL A 355 -24.84 11.45 36.83
C VAL A 355 -26.04 10.71 36.26
N TRP A 356 -25.88 9.42 36.03
CA TRP A 356 -26.95 8.47 35.72
C TRP A 356 -27.22 7.59 36.95
N THR A 357 -28.49 7.50 37.36
CA THR A 357 -28.93 6.68 38.49
C THR A 357 -29.46 5.34 38.01
N ALA A 358 -28.87 4.24 38.47
CA ALA A 358 -29.20 2.89 38.00
C ALA A 358 -30.63 2.47 38.36
N ALA A 359 -31.09 2.80 39.57
CA ALA A 359 -32.41 2.39 40.06
C ALA A 359 -33.58 3.03 39.30
N THR A 360 -33.40 4.23 38.75
CA THR A 360 -34.48 5.01 38.12
C THR A 360 -34.24 5.28 36.63
N GLY A 361 -33.04 5.02 36.12
CA GLY A 361 -32.61 5.43 34.79
C GLY A 361 -32.44 6.95 34.63
N ARG A 362 -32.63 7.74 35.70
CA ARG A 362 -32.60 9.20 35.65
C ARG A 362 -31.18 9.71 35.37
N VAL A 363 -31.07 10.66 34.44
CA VAL A 363 -29.83 11.39 34.15
C VAL A 363 -29.98 12.83 34.62
N VAL A 364 -29.00 13.35 35.35
CA VAL A 364 -29.00 14.73 35.87
C VAL A 364 -27.64 15.37 35.62
N ALA A 365 -27.66 16.54 34.97
CA ALA A 365 -26.51 17.42 34.84
C ALA A 365 -26.49 18.47 35.96
N ARG A 366 -25.32 18.75 36.53
CA ARG A 366 -25.11 19.73 37.61
C ARG A 366 -23.86 20.57 37.32
N PRO A 367 -23.90 21.91 37.53
CA PRO A 367 -22.69 22.72 37.49
C PRO A 367 -21.82 22.47 38.72
N TYR A 368 -20.54 22.84 38.62
CA TYR A 368 -19.65 22.97 39.78
C TYR A 368 -19.91 24.24 40.57
#